data_AF-A0AAU8MRJ0-F1
#
_entry.id   AF-A0AAU8MRJ0-F1
#
_cell.length_a   1.000
_cell.length_b   1.000
_cell.length_c   1.000
_cell.angle_alpha   90.00
_cell.angle_beta   90.00
_cell.angle_gamma   90.00
#
_symmetry.space_group_name_H-M   'P 1'
#
loop_
_entity.id
_entity.type
_entity.pdbx_description
1 polymer ?
#
loop_
_entity_poly.entity_id
_entity_poly.type
_entity_poly.pdbx_seq_one_letter_code
_entity_poly.pdbx_strand_id
1 'polypeptide(L)'
;MTQPIPEGGERAADEVAAMLDRIARESTNTSAAPPQPANERPAAQGKALAANELIAITLRLIDSLRSSRDLSPERVGDAVGVELSERNGNTVAGPLTEGGTYFISSKALYRERPDKWTTSILLLPGGTDSNCTFPLETLRRHTATKGFRATENIRRRDGSERALYRLPTTAEDIEFVIEADVARATGSPPCIRELIIEANTEEDR
;
A
#
# COMPACT_ATOMS: atom_id res chain seq x y z
N MET A 1 61.87 16.77 5.64
CA MET A 1 61.16 16.15 4.50
C MET A 1 59.70 16.52 4.66
N THR A 2 59.23 17.50 3.88
CA THR A 2 57.88 18.06 4.00
C THR A 2 57.28 17.99 2.61
N GLN A 3 56.24 17.18 2.41
CA GLN A 3 55.54 17.09 1.13
C GLN A 3 54.62 18.31 0.97
N PRO A 4 54.55 18.92 -0.23
CA PRO A 4 53.69 20.07 -0.50
C PRO A 4 52.23 19.65 -0.65
N ILE A 5 51.34 20.51 -0.15
CA ILE A 5 49.88 20.44 -0.31
C ILE A 5 49.56 20.78 -1.78
N PRO A 6 48.69 20.01 -2.48
CA PRO A 6 48.35 20.33 -3.86
C PRO A 6 47.53 21.62 -3.94
N GLU A 7 48.16 22.69 -4.44
CA GLU A 7 47.51 23.94 -4.86
C GLU A 7 46.61 23.65 -6.08
N GLY A 8 45.32 23.42 -5.84
CA GLY A 8 44.37 23.17 -6.94
C GLY A 8 42.92 22.94 -6.53
N GLY A 9 42.63 22.71 -5.24
CA GLY A 9 41.28 22.42 -4.76
C GLY A 9 40.33 23.63 -4.76
N GLU A 10 40.79 24.81 -4.35
CA GLU A 10 39.92 26.00 -4.18
C GLU A 10 39.43 26.56 -5.52
N ARG A 11 40.28 26.60 -6.55
CA ARG A 11 39.88 27.07 -7.89
C ARG A 11 38.86 26.15 -8.57
N ALA A 12 38.99 24.84 -8.36
CA ALA A 12 38.06 23.85 -8.90
C ALA A 12 36.71 23.89 -8.16
N ALA A 13 36.72 24.15 -6.85
CA ALA A 13 35.51 24.30 -6.05
C ALA A 13 34.73 25.57 -6.43
N ASP A 14 35.42 26.68 -6.67
CA ASP A 14 34.80 27.95 -7.10
C ASP A 14 34.17 27.85 -8.50
N GLU A 15 34.79 27.11 -9.42
CA GLU A 15 34.24 26.87 -10.76
C GLU A 15 32.96 26.01 -10.71
N VAL A 16 32.92 24.99 -9.84
CA VAL A 16 31.74 24.14 -9.63
C VAL A 16 30.62 24.93 -8.94
N ALA A 17 30.94 25.76 -7.94
CA ALA A 17 29.96 26.62 -7.29
C ALA A 17 29.35 27.64 -8.26
N ALA A 18 30.17 28.28 -9.09
CA ALA A 18 29.71 29.21 -10.12
C ALA A 18 28.89 28.51 -11.23
N MET A 19 29.15 27.24 -11.51
CA MET A 19 28.35 26.42 -12.44
C MET A 19 26.99 26.06 -11.84
N LEU A 20 26.93 25.67 -10.56
CA LEU A 20 25.69 25.39 -9.84
C LEU A 20 24.82 26.64 -9.70
N ASP A 21 25.41 27.80 -9.40
CA ASP A 21 24.70 29.09 -9.36
C ASP A 21 24.14 29.49 -10.72
N ARG A 22 24.83 29.16 -11.82
CA ARG A 22 24.33 29.39 -13.19
C ARG A 22 23.14 28.50 -13.50
N ILE A 23 23.20 27.22 -13.15
CA ILE A 23 22.09 26.27 -13.31
C ILE A 23 20.89 26.70 -12.46
N ALA A 24 21.12 27.18 -11.23
CA ALA A 24 20.07 27.71 -10.37
C ALA A 24 19.40 28.95 -10.96
N ARG A 25 20.17 29.88 -11.55
CA ARG A 25 19.64 31.09 -12.22
C ARG A 25 18.95 30.81 -13.55
N GLU A 26 19.44 29.84 -14.33
CA GLU A 26 18.77 29.36 -15.55
C GLU A 26 17.44 28.65 -15.23
N SER A 27 17.35 28.00 -14.06
CA SER A 27 16.12 27.35 -13.59
C SER A 27 15.04 28.34 -13.14
N THR A 28 15.41 29.56 -12.69
CA THR A 28 14.43 30.55 -12.22
C THR A 28 13.66 31.31 -13.30
N ASN A 29 14.09 31.24 -14.58
CA ASN A 29 13.33 31.82 -15.70
C ASN A 29 12.34 30.85 -16.35
N THR A 30 12.23 29.64 -15.82
CA THR A 30 11.14 28.70 -16.15
C THR A 30 10.31 28.50 -14.89
N SER A 31 9.43 29.46 -14.58
CA SER A 31 8.36 29.22 -13.60
C SER A 31 7.30 28.32 -14.25
N ALA A 32 7.68 27.06 -14.45
CA ALA A 32 6.76 25.95 -14.45
C ALA A 32 7.08 25.19 -13.15
N ALA A 33 6.05 24.85 -12.37
CA ALA A 33 6.18 23.90 -11.28
C ALA A 33 7.03 22.70 -11.77
N PRO A 34 7.89 22.10 -10.91
CA PRO A 34 8.58 20.88 -11.29
C PRO A 34 7.55 19.94 -11.91
N PRO A 35 7.75 19.43 -13.14
CA PRO A 35 6.79 18.53 -13.74
C PRO A 35 6.60 17.41 -12.73
N GLN A 36 5.42 17.37 -12.10
CA GLN A 36 4.97 16.16 -11.44
C GLN A 36 5.21 15.05 -12.45
N PRO A 37 5.85 13.92 -12.09
CA PRO A 37 6.04 12.83 -13.03
C PRO A 37 4.67 12.54 -13.67
N ALA A 38 4.52 12.91 -14.95
CA ALA A 38 3.27 12.87 -15.70
C ALA A 38 2.89 11.43 -16.09
N ASN A 39 3.19 10.49 -15.20
CA ASN A 39 2.98 9.07 -15.32
C ASN A 39 2.59 8.48 -13.96
N GLU A 40 1.72 9.16 -13.20
CA GLU A 40 0.68 8.38 -12.52
C GLU A 40 -0.22 7.81 -13.63
N ARG A 41 0.27 6.72 -14.25
CA ARG A 41 -0.49 5.98 -15.25
C ARG A 41 -1.78 5.56 -14.57
N PRO A 42 -2.95 5.76 -15.21
CA PRO A 42 -4.21 5.34 -14.62
C PRO A 42 -4.08 3.85 -14.28
N ALA A 43 -4.25 3.50 -13.01
CA ALA A 43 -4.46 2.11 -12.63
C ALA A 43 -5.57 1.53 -13.52
N ALA A 44 -5.59 0.21 -13.72
CA ALA A 44 -6.69 -0.41 -14.47
C ALA A 44 -8.00 0.11 -13.88
N GLN A 45 -8.88 0.67 -14.72
CA GLN A 45 -10.07 1.33 -14.23
C GLN A 45 -11.06 0.27 -13.77
N GLY A 46 -11.15 0.10 -12.45
CA GLY A 46 -12.11 -0.76 -11.81
C GLY A 46 -13.53 -0.24 -12.02
N LYS A 47 -14.50 -1.15 -11.95
CA LYS A 47 -15.92 -0.78 -11.94
C LYS A 47 -16.25 0.06 -10.71
N ALA A 48 -17.33 0.84 -10.79
CA ALA A 48 -17.89 1.44 -9.59
C ALA A 48 -18.33 0.34 -8.61
N LEU A 49 -17.92 0.47 -7.34
CA LEU A 49 -18.29 -0.46 -6.27
C LEU A 49 -19.01 0.30 -5.16
N ALA A 50 -20.07 -0.28 -4.62
CA ALA A 50 -20.53 0.10 -3.30
C ALA A 50 -19.51 -0.34 -2.25
N ALA A 51 -19.39 0.38 -1.16
CA ALA A 51 -18.41 0.04 -0.14
C ALA A 51 -18.66 -1.35 0.49
N ASN A 52 -19.93 -1.74 0.64
CA ASN A 52 -20.29 -3.08 1.09
C ASN A 52 -19.87 -4.18 0.10
N GLU A 53 -19.84 -3.88 -1.21
CA GLU A 53 -19.31 -4.82 -2.20
C GLU A 53 -17.80 -4.98 -2.06
N LEU A 54 -17.08 -3.88 -1.83
CA LEU A 54 -15.63 -3.93 -1.58
C LEU A 54 -15.31 -4.72 -0.31
N ILE A 55 -16.07 -4.51 0.78
CA ILE A 55 -15.94 -5.31 2.01
C ILE A 55 -16.16 -6.78 1.70
N ALA A 56 -17.22 -7.12 0.96
CA ALA A 56 -17.50 -8.51 0.60
C ALA A 56 -16.38 -9.14 -0.24
N ILE A 57 -15.77 -8.39 -1.16
CA ILE A 57 -14.58 -8.81 -1.91
C ILE A 57 -13.41 -9.09 -0.96
N THR A 58 -13.12 -8.16 -0.03
CA THR A 58 -12.04 -8.34 0.95
C THR A 58 -12.25 -9.57 1.83
N LEU A 59 -13.45 -9.77 2.35
CA LEU A 59 -13.76 -10.95 3.18
C LEU A 59 -13.66 -12.26 2.38
N ARG A 60 -14.05 -12.24 1.10
CA ARG A 60 -13.89 -13.40 0.21
C ARG A 60 -12.42 -13.73 -0.06
N LEU A 61 -11.57 -12.71 -0.26
CA LEU A 61 -10.13 -12.90 -0.40
C LEU A 61 -9.52 -13.56 0.85
N ILE A 62 -9.93 -13.10 2.05
CA ILE A 62 -9.52 -13.71 3.32
C ILE A 62 -9.98 -15.17 3.41
N ASP A 63 -11.19 -15.48 2.93
CA ASP A 63 -11.73 -16.83 2.94
C ASP A 63 -10.99 -17.80 2.02
N SER A 64 -10.49 -17.29 0.88
CA SER A 64 -9.77 -18.08 -0.11
C SER A 64 -8.31 -18.38 0.25
N LEU A 65 -7.74 -17.75 1.30
CA LEU A 65 -6.33 -17.93 1.66
C LEU A 65 -6.01 -19.40 2.01
N ARG A 66 -5.25 -20.06 1.14
CA ARG A 66 -4.74 -21.42 1.34
C ARG A 66 -3.26 -21.51 1.01
N SER A 67 -2.81 -20.76 0.01
CA SER A 67 -1.43 -20.64 -0.45
C SER A 67 -1.06 -19.17 -0.67
N SER A 68 0.24 -18.87 -0.75
CA SER A 68 0.73 -17.53 -1.08
C SER A 68 0.26 -17.05 -2.46
N ARG A 69 -0.03 -17.98 -3.38
CA ARG A 69 -0.54 -17.67 -4.74
C ARG A 69 -1.96 -17.12 -4.73
N ASP A 70 -2.73 -17.28 -3.66
CA ASP A 70 -4.08 -16.72 -3.56
C ASP A 70 -4.07 -15.19 -3.48
N LEU A 71 -2.90 -14.60 -3.23
CA LEU A 71 -2.65 -13.15 -3.24
C LEU A 71 -2.04 -12.67 -4.57
N SER A 72 -1.93 -13.52 -5.58
CA SER A 72 -1.38 -13.14 -6.88
C SER A 72 -2.31 -12.17 -7.65
N PRO A 73 -1.80 -11.38 -8.61
CA PRO A 73 -2.60 -10.44 -9.38
C PRO A 73 -3.75 -11.11 -10.14
N GLU A 74 -3.52 -12.33 -10.65
CA GLU A 74 -4.55 -13.13 -11.32
C GLU A 74 -5.69 -13.51 -10.37
N ARG A 75 -5.34 -14.08 -9.21
CA ARG A 75 -6.34 -14.52 -8.20
C ARG A 75 -7.11 -13.35 -7.59
N VAL A 76 -6.41 -12.25 -7.31
CA VAL A 76 -7.04 -11.03 -6.80
C VAL A 76 -7.90 -10.39 -7.89
N GLY A 77 -7.46 -10.44 -9.15
CA GLY A 77 -8.23 -9.96 -10.29
C GLY A 77 -9.54 -10.73 -10.50
N ASP A 78 -9.51 -12.05 -10.37
CA ASP A 78 -10.69 -12.91 -10.39
C ASP A 78 -11.69 -12.51 -9.28
N ALA A 79 -11.20 -12.22 -8.07
CA ALA A 79 -12.05 -11.85 -6.95
C ALA A 79 -12.74 -10.48 -7.15
N VAL A 80 -12.04 -9.53 -7.77
CA VAL A 80 -12.54 -8.17 -8.04
C VAL A 80 -13.35 -8.11 -9.35
N GLY A 81 -13.14 -9.07 -10.25
CA GLY A 81 -13.72 -9.12 -11.59
C GLY A 81 -13.02 -8.18 -12.60
N VAL A 82 -11.76 -7.81 -12.33
CA VAL A 82 -10.94 -6.96 -13.19
C VAL A 82 -9.50 -7.44 -13.11
N GLU A 83 -8.85 -7.63 -14.26
CA GLU A 83 -7.45 -8.05 -14.31
C GLU A 83 -6.51 -7.01 -13.67
N LEU A 84 -5.67 -7.45 -12.73
CA LEU A 84 -4.54 -6.67 -12.23
C LEU A 84 -3.35 -6.91 -13.15
N SER A 85 -3.13 -6.00 -14.10
CA SER A 85 -2.03 -6.12 -15.07
C SER A 85 -0.71 -5.53 -14.56
N GLU A 86 0.41 -6.15 -14.90
CA GLU A 86 1.76 -5.65 -14.59
C GLU A 86 2.01 -4.25 -15.17
N ARG A 87 1.37 -3.93 -16.31
CA ARG A 87 1.46 -2.62 -16.95
C ARG A 87 1.05 -1.47 -16.03
N ASN A 88 0.14 -1.77 -15.10
CA ASN A 88 -0.39 -0.86 -14.10
C ASN A 88 0.14 -1.17 -12.70
N GLY A 89 1.28 -1.86 -12.61
CA GLY A 89 1.90 -2.24 -11.35
C GLY A 89 1.04 -3.21 -10.54
N ASN A 90 0.28 -4.09 -11.21
CA ASN A 90 -0.67 -5.02 -10.59
C ASN A 90 -1.67 -4.31 -9.68
N THR A 91 -2.14 -3.15 -10.11
CA THR A 91 -3.06 -2.28 -9.36
C THR A 91 -4.30 -1.97 -10.17
N VAL A 92 -5.45 -2.04 -9.49
CA VAL A 92 -6.75 -1.58 -10.00
C VAL A 92 -7.25 -0.47 -9.07
N ALA A 93 -7.81 0.59 -9.67
CA ALA A 93 -8.46 1.66 -8.93
C ALA A 93 -9.84 1.92 -9.51
N GLY A 94 -10.83 2.10 -8.66
CA GLY A 94 -12.20 2.38 -9.09
C GLY A 94 -12.92 3.32 -8.14
N PRO A 95 -14.00 3.97 -8.61
CA PRO A 95 -14.78 4.86 -7.78
C PRO A 95 -15.64 4.06 -6.79
N LEU A 96 -15.82 4.62 -5.60
CA LEU A 96 -16.86 4.18 -4.67
C LEU A 96 -18.17 4.89 -5.00
N THR A 97 -19.29 4.16 -5.01
CA THR A 97 -20.61 4.74 -5.37
C THR A 97 -21.07 5.82 -4.40
N GLU A 98 -20.63 5.74 -3.15
CA GLU A 98 -20.91 6.67 -2.07
C GLU A 98 -19.95 7.86 -2.05
N GLY A 99 -19.00 7.91 -2.99
CA GLY A 99 -17.97 8.92 -3.09
C GLY A 99 -16.61 8.42 -2.58
N GLY A 100 -15.55 8.81 -3.28
CA GLY A 100 -14.19 8.37 -3.02
C GLY A 100 -13.68 7.34 -4.02
N THR A 101 -12.54 6.73 -3.70
CA THR A 101 -11.82 5.81 -4.57
C THR A 101 -11.30 4.63 -3.76
N TYR A 102 -11.38 3.43 -4.33
CA TYR A 102 -10.70 2.26 -3.80
C TYR A 102 -9.48 1.93 -4.66
N PHE A 103 -8.47 1.33 -4.04
CA PHE A 103 -7.30 0.77 -4.71
C PHE A 103 -7.09 -0.66 -4.21
N ILE A 104 -6.84 -1.57 -5.13
CA ILE A 104 -6.41 -2.94 -4.82
C ILE A 104 -5.13 -3.19 -5.59
N SER A 105 -4.07 -3.59 -4.89
CA SER A 105 -2.77 -3.86 -5.49
C SER A 105 -2.20 -5.18 -4.98
N SER A 106 -1.53 -5.91 -5.85
CA SER A 106 -0.83 -7.14 -5.50
C SER A 106 0.64 -7.03 -5.88
N LYS A 107 1.54 -7.21 -4.90
CA LYS A 107 2.98 -7.05 -5.09
C LYS A 107 3.69 -8.32 -4.67
N ALA A 108 4.62 -8.77 -5.50
CA ALA A 108 5.53 -9.84 -5.09
C ALA A 108 6.50 -9.28 -4.05
N LEU A 109 6.70 -10.01 -2.94
CA LEU A 109 7.63 -9.61 -1.88
C LEU A 109 9.08 -9.65 -2.39
N TYR A 110 9.39 -10.61 -3.25
CA TYR A 110 10.70 -10.77 -3.91
C TYR A 110 10.54 -10.76 -5.42
N ARG A 111 11.21 -9.82 -6.11
CA ARG A 111 11.17 -9.76 -7.59
C ARG A 111 11.70 -11.03 -8.26
N GLU A 112 12.69 -11.66 -7.65
CA GLU A 112 13.38 -12.86 -8.15
C GLU A 112 12.52 -14.13 -7.97
N ARG A 113 11.55 -14.10 -7.04
CA ARG A 113 10.67 -15.22 -6.72
C ARG A 113 9.23 -14.72 -6.57
N PRO A 114 8.44 -14.70 -7.66
CA PRO A 114 7.06 -14.21 -7.64
C PRO A 114 6.08 -15.24 -7.05
N ASP A 115 6.54 -16.11 -6.15
CA ASP A 115 5.68 -17.05 -5.43
C ASP A 115 5.18 -16.47 -4.09
N LYS A 116 5.77 -15.38 -3.60
CA LYS A 116 5.31 -14.67 -2.40
C LYS A 116 4.63 -13.36 -2.77
N TRP A 117 3.35 -13.23 -2.42
CA TRP A 117 2.54 -12.06 -2.75
C TRP A 117 1.98 -11.39 -1.50
N THR A 118 1.88 -10.07 -1.57
CA THR A 118 1.17 -9.21 -0.63
C THR A 118 0.08 -8.47 -1.38
N THR A 119 -1.12 -8.43 -0.83
CA THR A 119 -2.24 -7.67 -1.39
C THR A 119 -2.59 -6.52 -0.46
N SER A 120 -2.57 -5.27 -0.96
CA SER A 120 -3.07 -4.09 -0.25
C SER A 120 -4.41 -3.66 -0.84
N ILE A 121 -5.36 -3.36 0.04
CA ILE A 121 -6.69 -2.85 -0.24
C ILE A 121 -6.81 -1.53 0.52
N LEU A 122 -6.84 -0.42 -0.22
CA LEU A 122 -6.94 0.93 0.32
C LEU A 122 -8.30 1.53 -0.01
N LEU A 123 -8.93 2.12 0.99
CA LEU A 123 -10.18 2.86 0.86
C LEU A 123 -9.91 4.34 1.12
N LEU A 124 -10.09 5.17 0.09
CA LEU A 124 -10.03 6.62 0.20
C LEU A 124 -11.46 7.17 0.12
N PRO A 125 -12.15 7.39 1.25
CA PRO A 125 -13.51 7.91 1.25
C PRO A 125 -13.57 9.34 0.70
N GLY A 126 -14.65 9.69 0.00
CA GLY A 126 -14.81 11.01 -0.62
C GLY A 126 -15.47 12.04 0.30
N GLY A 127 -14.73 13.06 0.73
CA GLY A 127 -15.23 14.19 1.51
C GLY A 127 -14.75 14.21 2.96
N THR A 128 -15.11 15.28 3.71
CA THR A 128 -14.73 15.46 5.12
C THR A 128 -15.58 14.65 6.10
N ASP A 129 -16.76 14.20 5.68
CA ASP A 129 -17.76 13.54 6.54
C ASP A 129 -17.96 12.05 6.24
N SER A 130 -17.31 11.52 5.21
CA SER A 130 -17.30 10.10 4.85
C SER A 130 -16.38 9.31 5.78
N ASN A 131 -16.72 9.35 7.07
CA ASN A 131 -16.04 8.65 8.14
C ASN A 131 -16.37 7.16 8.04
N CYS A 132 -15.39 6.35 7.66
CA CYS A 132 -15.39 4.90 7.90
C CYS A 132 -16.41 4.04 7.13
N THR A 133 -15.98 3.46 6.01
CA THR A 133 -16.81 2.50 5.27
C THR A 133 -16.58 1.04 5.61
N PHE A 134 -15.40 0.66 6.14
CA PHE A 134 -15.12 -0.73 6.56
C PHE A 134 -14.97 -0.82 8.09
N PRO A 135 -16.02 -1.22 8.85
CA PRO A 135 -15.95 -1.32 10.30
C PRO A 135 -14.93 -2.35 10.77
N LEU A 136 -14.10 -1.99 11.75
CA LEU A 136 -13.09 -2.89 12.32
C LEU A 136 -13.74 -4.14 12.94
N GLU A 137 -14.90 -3.97 13.57
CA GLU A 137 -15.68 -5.07 14.18
C GLU A 137 -16.10 -6.14 13.15
N THR A 138 -16.38 -5.73 11.91
CA THR A 138 -16.70 -6.67 10.82
C THR A 138 -15.51 -7.56 10.51
N LEU A 139 -14.31 -6.97 10.34
CA LEU A 139 -13.09 -7.73 10.12
C LEU A 139 -12.78 -8.63 11.31
N ARG A 140 -12.82 -8.09 12.54
CA ARG A 140 -12.55 -8.82 13.79
C ARG A 140 -13.40 -10.07 13.91
N ARG A 141 -14.72 -9.94 13.73
CA ARG A 141 -15.64 -11.07 13.81
C ARG A 141 -15.33 -12.11 12.73
N HIS A 142 -15.12 -11.66 11.50
CA HIS A 142 -14.86 -12.54 10.37
C HIS A 142 -13.57 -13.34 10.58
N THR A 143 -12.46 -12.67 10.89
CA THR A 143 -11.16 -13.33 11.11
C THR A 143 -11.18 -14.27 12.31
N ALA A 144 -11.92 -13.93 13.38
CA ALA A 144 -12.12 -14.83 14.52
C ALA A 144 -12.79 -16.15 14.12
N THR A 145 -13.80 -16.12 13.23
CA THR A 145 -14.44 -17.37 12.72
C THR A 145 -13.49 -18.25 11.91
N LYS A 146 -12.39 -17.68 11.40
CA LYS A 146 -11.38 -18.38 10.62
C LYS A 146 -10.16 -18.81 11.45
N GLY A 147 -10.17 -18.56 12.76
CA GLY A 147 -9.10 -18.98 13.67
C GLY A 147 -7.90 -18.02 13.72
N PHE A 148 -8.03 -16.80 13.20
CA PHE A 148 -6.97 -15.79 13.36
C PHE A 148 -6.87 -15.33 14.82
N ARG A 149 -5.64 -15.09 15.27
CA ARG A 149 -5.35 -14.44 16.55
C ARG A 149 -5.17 -12.94 16.32
N ALA A 150 -5.91 -12.14 17.09
CA ALA A 150 -5.88 -10.68 16.97
C ALA A 150 -4.86 -10.04 17.92
N THR A 151 -4.21 -8.98 17.47
CA THR A 151 -3.44 -8.02 18.27
C THR A 151 -3.86 -6.63 17.83
N GLU A 152 -4.65 -5.93 18.63
CA GLU A 152 -5.28 -4.67 18.26
C GLU A 152 -4.81 -3.51 19.17
N ASN A 153 -5.17 -2.27 18.79
CA ASN A 153 -4.77 -1.04 19.48
C ASN A 153 -3.25 -0.83 19.49
N ILE A 154 -2.56 -1.28 18.45
CA ILE A 154 -1.12 -1.06 18.29
C ILE A 154 -0.92 0.38 17.81
N ARG A 155 -0.44 1.25 18.69
CA ARG A 155 -0.24 2.67 18.38
C ARG A 155 1.11 2.88 17.69
N ARG A 156 1.11 3.54 16.53
CA ARG A 156 2.33 3.92 15.80
C ARG A 156 2.85 5.27 16.27
N ARG A 157 4.09 5.59 15.88
CA ARG A 157 4.76 6.86 16.22
C ARG A 157 4.07 8.09 15.63
N ASP A 158 3.42 7.94 14.48
CA ASP A 158 2.64 9.00 13.82
C ASP A 158 1.23 9.17 14.43
N GLY A 159 0.89 8.40 15.47
CA GLY A 159 -0.41 8.45 16.13
C GLY A 159 -1.49 7.60 15.47
N SER A 160 -1.22 6.97 14.33
CA SER A 160 -2.13 5.97 13.72
C SER A 160 -2.22 4.71 14.59
N GLU A 161 -3.33 3.98 14.42
CA GLU A 161 -3.54 2.71 15.11
C GLU A 161 -3.55 1.56 14.11
N ARG A 162 -3.01 0.41 14.52
CA ARG A 162 -2.96 -0.80 13.72
C ARG A 162 -3.65 -1.94 14.45
N ALA A 163 -4.36 -2.76 13.69
CA ALA A 163 -4.80 -4.07 14.12
C ALA A 163 -4.08 -5.14 13.28
N LEU A 164 -3.69 -6.24 13.92
CA LEU A 164 -3.01 -7.37 13.31
C LEU A 164 -3.80 -8.64 13.58
N TYR A 165 -4.09 -9.40 12.53
CA TYR A 165 -4.72 -10.71 12.65
C TYR A 165 -3.77 -11.73 12.03
N ARG A 166 -3.38 -12.74 12.80
CA ARG A 166 -2.46 -13.80 12.36
C ARG A 166 -3.15 -15.15 12.35
N LEU A 167 -3.16 -15.82 11.20
CA LEU A 167 -3.59 -17.20 11.14
C LEU A 167 -2.41 -18.09 11.55
N PRO A 168 -2.60 -19.10 12.43
CA PRO A 168 -1.57 -20.08 12.71
C PRO A 168 -1.02 -20.68 11.41
N THR A 169 0.26 -21.02 11.42
CA THR A 169 0.95 -21.54 10.24
C THR A 169 0.17 -22.70 9.61
N THR A 170 -0.02 -22.63 8.30
CA THR A 170 -0.66 -23.69 7.52
C THR A 170 0.26 -24.92 7.39
N ALA A 171 -0.26 -26.00 6.78
CA ALA A 171 0.52 -27.19 6.48
C ALA A 171 1.67 -26.95 5.49
N GLU A 172 1.68 -25.81 4.79
CA GLU A 172 2.73 -25.39 3.85
C GLU A 172 3.74 -24.42 4.50
N ASP A 173 3.75 -24.33 5.84
CA ASP A 173 4.59 -23.41 6.60
C ASP A 173 4.36 -21.91 6.28
N ILE A 174 3.15 -21.58 5.80
CA ILE A 174 2.72 -20.21 5.50
C ILE A 174 1.93 -19.65 6.68
N GLU A 175 2.31 -18.47 7.18
CA GLU A 175 1.55 -17.62 8.09
C GLU A 175 0.89 -16.48 7.33
N PHE A 176 -0.44 -16.47 7.35
CA PHE A 176 -1.20 -15.33 6.82
C PHE A 176 -1.33 -14.24 7.88
N VAL A 177 -0.91 -13.02 7.52
CA VAL A 177 -1.03 -11.84 8.37
C VAL A 177 -1.93 -10.83 7.67
N ILE A 178 -2.95 -10.35 8.40
CA ILE A 178 -3.77 -9.22 7.98
C ILE A 178 -3.41 -8.04 8.85
N GLU A 179 -2.84 -7.01 8.24
CA GLU A 179 -2.64 -5.69 8.83
C GLU A 179 -3.80 -4.79 8.44
N ALA A 180 -4.39 -4.11 9.41
CA ALA A 180 -5.37 -3.06 9.18
C ALA A 180 -4.88 -1.75 9.79
N ASP A 181 -4.81 -0.69 8.99
CA ASP A 181 -4.68 0.69 9.45
C ASP A 181 -6.05 1.21 9.89
N VAL A 182 -6.13 1.66 11.14
CA VAL A 182 -7.38 1.95 11.83
C VAL A 182 -7.54 3.46 12.03
N ALA A 183 -8.59 4.01 11.44
CA ALA A 183 -9.06 5.35 11.79
C ALA A 183 -9.96 5.31 13.02
N ARG A 184 -9.78 6.30 13.90
CA ARG A 184 -10.75 6.65 14.95
C ARG A 184 -11.20 8.08 14.75
N ALA A 185 -12.46 8.24 14.38
CA ALA A 185 -13.13 9.52 14.48
C ALA A 185 -13.85 9.60 15.83
N THR A 186 -13.79 10.76 16.49
CA THR A 186 -14.49 11.01 17.75
C THR A 186 -15.99 10.78 17.57
N GLY A 187 -16.60 9.93 18.40
CA GLY A 187 -18.03 9.62 18.34
C GLY A 187 -18.44 8.54 17.33
N SER A 188 -17.47 7.94 16.61
CA SER A 188 -17.72 6.85 15.66
C SER A 188 -16.96 5.57 16.03
N PRO A 189 -17.48 4.39 15.68
CA PRO A 189 -16.74 3.14 15.85
C PRO A 189 -15.46 3.16 14.99
N PRO A 190 -14.38 2.46 15.42
CA PRO A 190 -13.15 2.36 14.64
C PRO A 190 -13.37 1.64 13.32
N CYS A 191 -12.63 2.05 12.31
CA CYS A 191 -12.73 1.47 10.97
C CYS A 191 -11.39 1.40 10.28
N ILE A 192 -11.39 0.68 9.16
CA ILE A 192 -10.22 0.35 8.39
C ILE A 192 -10.09 1.34 7.23
N ARG A 193 -8.92 1.97 7.12
CA ARG A 193 -8.53 2.82 5.98
C ARG A 193 -7.80 2.01 4.92
N GLU A 194 -6.87 1.18 5.38
CA GLU A 194 -6.06 0.31 4.55
C GLU A 194 -6.01 -1.07 5.20
N LEU A 195 -6.06 -2.10 4.36
CA LEU A 195 -5.88 -3.48 4.76
C LEU A 195 -4.79 -4.10 3.88
N ILE A 196 -3.78 -4.68 4.51
CA ILE A 196 -2.70 -5.40 3.86
C ILE A 196 -2.80 -6.87 4.27
N ILE A 197 -2.81 -7.78 3.29
CA ILE A 197 -2.78 -9.22 3.49
C ILE A 197 -1.44 -9.73 3.00
N GLU A 198 -0.73 -10.43 3.89
CA GLU A 198 0.59 -11.00 3.64
C GLU A 198 0.53 -12.52 3.82
N ALA A 199 1.28 -13.23 3.00
CA ALA A 199 1.56 -14.65 3.15
C ALA A 199 3.05 -14.82 3.45
N ASN A 200 3.39 -14.92 4.74
CA ASN A 200 4.77 -15.02 5.22
C ASN A 200 5.17 -16.50 5.33
N THR A 201 6.40 -16.81 5.00
CA THR A 201 7.00 -18.16 5.12
C THR A 201 8.07 -18.17 6.21
N GLU A 202 8.63 -19.34 6.56
CA GLU A 202 9.75 -19.42 7.53
C GLU A 202 10.94 -18.52 7.18
N GLU A 203 11.26 -18.36 5.89
CA GLU A 203 12.37 -17.48 5.46
C GLU A 203 12.17 -16.00 5.86
N ASP A 204 10.93 -15.60 6.18
CA ASP A 204 10.53 -14.22 6.45
C ASP A 204 10.38 -13.92 7.97
N ARG A 205 10.63 -14.92 8.84
CA ARG A 205 10.50 -14.84 10.31
C ARG A 205 11.84 -14.63 11.02
#